data_AF-A0A1Q7MXV8-F1
#
_entry.id   AF-A0A1Q7MXV8-F1
#
_cell.length_a   1.000
_cell.length_b   1.000
_cell.length_c   1.000
_cell.angle_alpha   90.00
_cell.angle_beta   90.00
_cell.angle_gamma   90.00
#
_symmetry.space_group_name_H-M   'P 1'
#
loop_
_entity.id
_entity.type
_entity.pdbx_description
1 polymer ?
#
loop_
_entity_poly.entity_id
_entity_poly.type
_entity_poly.pdbx_seq_one_letter_code
_entity_poly.pdbx_strand_id
1 'polypeptide(L)'
;MNTGSEWQIYRTRFLIRAKQLSEPLVFVDALGREHCGQIGDYLVESSDGTSRIAPCAIFEDVYVAIGPADENWPPRKSRAAAAFRTGC
;
A
#
# COMPACT_ATOMS: atom_id res chain seq x y z
N MET A 1 -7.42 10.83 18.62
CA MET A 1 -6.92 9.45 18.81
C MET A 1 -6.73 8.89 17.41
N ASN A 2 -5.49 8.87 16.90
CA ASN A 2 -5.21 8.38 15.56
C ASN A 2 -5.37 6.86 15.54
N THR A 3 -6.44 6.40 14.91
CA THR A 3 -6.69 5.00 14.58
C THR A 3 -5.55 4.50 13.69
N GLY A 4 -4.58 3.80 14.29
CA GLY A 4 -3.35 3.29 13.65
C GLY A 4 -3.56 2.22 12.56
N SER A 5 -4.64 2.33 11.78
CA SER A 5 -5.07 1.38 10.76
C SER A 5 -5.52 2.08 9.47
N GLU A 6 -5.55 3.41 9.44
CA GLU A 6 -6.01 4.16 8.27
C GLU A 6 -4.88 4.36 7.24
N TRP A 7 -5.24 4.26 5.97
CA TRP A 7 -4.33 4.51 4.86
C TRP A 7 -4.13 6.01 4.67
N GLN A 8 -2.88 6.43 4.60
CA GLN A 8 -2.49 7.81 4.30
C GLN A 8 -1.74 7.89 2.99
N ILE A 9 -1.90 8.99 2.26
CA ILE A 9 -1.17 9.30 1.02
C ILE A 9 0.12 10.03 1.34
N TYR A 10 1.17 9.65 0.64
CA TYR A 10 2.45 10.33 0.65
C TYR A 10 2.86 10.60 -0.81
N ARG A 11 3.29 11.82 -1.12
CA ARG A 11 3.91 12.11 -2.42
C ARG A 11 5.40 11.86 -2.32
N THR A 12 5.88 11.06 -3.26
CA THR A 12 7.29 10.89 -3.55
C THR A 12 7.48 11.21 -5.02
N ARG A 13 8.55 10.72 -5.65
CA ARG A 13 8.60 10.66 -7.12
C ARG A 13 7.42 9.87 -7.71
N PHE A 14 6.83 8.96 -6.91
CA PHE A 14 5.60 8.25 -7.20
C PHE A 14 4.56 8.50 -6.11
N LEU A 15 3.27 8.41 -6.45
CA LEU A 15 2.19 8.47 -5.47
C LEU A 15 2.13 7.14 -4.72
N ILE A 16 2.26 7.19 -3.40
CA ILE A 16 2.14 6.01 -2.55
C ILE A 16 1.06 6.23 -1.49
N ARG A 17 0.51 5.13 -0.99
CA ARG A 17 -0.26 5.11 0.25
C ARG A 17 0.40 4.16 1.23
N ALA A 18 0.32 4.47 2.51
CA ALA A 18 0.83 3.57 3.54
C ALA A 18 -0.12 3.53 4.73
N LYS A 19 -0.14 2.39 5.40
CA LYS A 19 -0.76 2.23 6.71
C LYS A 19 0.22 1.59 7.67
N GLN A 20 0.13 1.98 8.93
CA GLN A 20 0.90 1.33 9.98
C GLN A 20 0.32 -0.07 10.28
N LEU A 21 1.20 -1.01 10.57
CA LEU A 21 0.83 -2.37 10.95
C LEU A 21 0.46 -2.39 12.43
N SER A 22 -0.78 -2.75 12.72
CA SER A 22 -1.25 -3.02 14.09
C SER A 22 -0.91 -4.45 14.54
N GLU A 23 -0.60 -5.33 13.61
CA GLU A 23 -0.25 -6.73 13.82
C GLU A 23 0.90 -7.13 12.87
N PRO A 24 1.72 -8.15 13.23
CA PRO A 24 2.74 -8.65 12.33
C PRO A 24 2.12 -9.13 11.00
N LEU A 25 2.73 -8.78 9.88
CA LEU A 25 2.25 -9.13 8.56
C LEU A 25 3.34 -9.83 7.77
N VAL A 26 2.98 -10.95 7.14
CA VAL A 26 3.83 -11.66 6.18
C VAL A 26 3.05 -11.86 4.89
N PHE A 27 3.66 -11.49 3.75
CA PHE A 27 3.08 -11.77 2.44
C PHE A 27 4.17 -12.02 1.40
N VAL A 28 3.80 -12.69 0.31
CA VAL A 28 4.67 -12.90 -0.84
C VAL A 28 4.23 -11.97 -1.96
N ASP A 29 5.16 -11.21 -2.53
CA ASP A 29 4.87 -10.32 -3.65
C ASP A 29 4.72 -11.07 -4.98
N ALA A 30 4.35 -10.33 -6.04
CA ALA A 30 4.19 -10.90 -7.38
C ALA A 30 5.48 -11.47 -8.00
N LEU A 31 6.64 -11.16 -7.42
CA LEU A 31 7.95 -11.69 -7.82
C LEU A 31 8.36 -12.91 -6.98
N GLY A 32 7.51 -13.38 -6.06
CA GLY A 32 7.80 -14.52 -5.20
C GLY A 32 8.69 -14.17 -4.01
N ARG A 33 8.85 -12.89 -3.66
CA ARG A 33 9.67 -12.47 -2.51
C ARG A 33 8.80 -12.40 -1.26
N GLU A 34 9.29 -13.00 -0.19
CA GLU A 34 8.65 -12.91 1.12
C GLU A 34 8.98 -11.56 1.77
N HIS A 35 7.94 -10.88 2.23
CA HIS A 35 8.02 -9.65 3.01
C HIS A 35 7.44 -9.94 4.38
N CYS A 36 8.20 -9.60 5.43
CA CYS A 36 7.75 -9.69 6.81
C CYS A 36 7.87 -8.31 7.49
N GLY A 37 6.88 -7.98 8.31
CA GLY A 37 6.81 -6.73 9.04
C GLY A 37 6.27 -6.94 10.44
N GLN A 38 6.70 -6.09 11.36
CA GLN A 38 6.28 -6.10 12.75
C GLN A 38 5.25 -5.01 13.02
N ILE A 39 4.69 -5.05 14.23
CA ILE A 39 3.82 -3.99 14.73
C ILE A 39 4.59 -2.67 14.70
N GLY A 40 3.98 -1.64 14.12
CA GLY A 40 4.58 -0.32 13.96
C GLY A 40 5.25 -0.09 12.62
N ASP A 41 5.63 -1.13 11.88
CA ASP A 41 6.11 -0.99 10.50
C ASP A 41 5.00 -0.54 9.56
N TYR A 42 5.36 -0.12 8.35
CA TYR A 42 4.41 0.39 7.37
C TYR A 42 4.24 -0.58 6.21
N LEU A 43 2.98 -0.93 5.92
CA LEU A 43 2.63 -1.49 4.62
C LEU A 43 2.47 -0.36 3.62
N VAL A 44 3.32 -0.35 2.61
CA VAL A 44 3.35 0.69 1.57
C VAL A 44 2.83 0.09 0.27
N GLU A 45 1.88 0.78 -0.35
CA GLU A 45 1.36 0.47 -1.67
C GLU A 45 1.64 1.64 -2.62
N SER A 46 2.23 1.34 -3.75
CA SER A 46 2.50 2.29 -4.82
C SER A 46 1.36 2.31 -5.82
N SER A 47 1.16 3.45 -6.51
CA SER A 47 0.08 3.59 -7.50
C SER A 47 0.19 2.63 -8.69
N ASP A 48 1.36 2.02 -8.89
CA ASP A 48 1.62 0.98 -9.89
C ASP A 48 1.14 -0.42 -9.45
N GLY A 49 0.62 -0.56 -8.23
CA GLY A 49 0.10 -1.80 -7.66
C GLY A 49 1.14 -2.65 -6.94
N THR A 50 2.39 -2.16 -6.80
CA THR A 50 3.40 -2.83 -5.99
C THR A 50 3.19 -2.55 -4.50
N SER A 51 3.40 -3.59 -3.67
CA SER A 51 3.31 -3.49 -2.21
C SER A 51 4.62 -3.92 -1.57
N ARG A 52 5.03 -3.25 -0.49
CA ARG A 52 6.23 -3.57 0.29
C ARG A 52 6.04 -3.23 1.77
N ILE A 53 6.93 -3.76 2.62
CA ILE A 53 7.01 -3.37 4.03
C ILE A 53 8.18 -2.41 4.21
N ALA A 54 7.95 -1.32 4.94
CA ALA A 54 8.96 -0.32 5.29
C ALA A 54 9.10 -0.20 6.81
N PRO A 55 10.33 -0.25 7.36
CA PRO A 55 10.55 -0.05 8.79
C PRO A 55 10.08 1.33 9.26
N CYS A 56 9.44 1.39 10.42
CA CYS A 56 8.92 2.64 11.00
C CYS A 56 9.95 3.78 11.02
N ALA A 57 11.14 3.52 11.57
CA ALA A 57 12.20 4.51 11.75
C ALA A 57 12.66 5.18 10.44
N ILE A 58 12.63 4.44 9.33
CA ILE A 58 13.00 4.99 8.01
C ILE A 58 11.80 5.65 7.36
N PHE A 59 10.61 5.06 7.50
CA PHE A 59 9.41 5.54 6.84
C PHE A 59 9.01 6.94 7.34
N GLU A 60 8.99 7.15 8.64
CA GLU A 60 8.62 8.44 9.25
C GLU A 60 9.68 9.53 9.03
N ASP A 61 10.95 9.16 8.90
CA ASP A 61 12.04 10.10 8.60
C ASP A 61 12.01 10.58 7.15
N VAL A 62 11.65 9.69 6.22
CA VAL A 62 11.70 9.97 4.77
C VAL A 62 10.39 10.55 4.23
N TYR A 63 9.24 10.23 4.84
CA TYR A 63 7.94 10.54 4.26
C TYR A 63 7.05 11.39 5.17
N VAL A 64 6.49 12.44 4.59
CA VAL A 64 5.49 13.31 5.23
C VAL A 64 4.11 13.00 4.65
N ALA A 65 3.16 12.70 5.51
CA ALA A 65 1.77 12.43 5.12
C ALA A 65 1.11 13.69 4.54
N ILE A 66 0.34 13.50 3.47
CA ILE A 66 -0.36 14.59 2.76
C ILE A 66 -1.85 14.60 3.10
N GLY A 67 -2.42 13.45 3.44
CA GLY A 67 -3.82 13.31 3.79
C GLY A 67 -4.32 11.86 3.74
N PRO A 68 -5.59 11.63 4.08
CA PRO A 68 -6.18 10.29 4.04
C PRO A 68 -6.28 9.76 2.59
N ALA A 69 -6.14 8.45 2.43
CA ALA A 69 -6.16 7.79 1.13
C ALA A 69 -7.54 7.71 0.49
N ASP A 70 -8.62 7.82 1.27
CA ASP A 70 -9.99 7.63 0.78
C ASP A 70 -10.39 8.66 -0.30
N GLU A 71 -9.95 9.92 -0.15
CA GLU A 71 -10.30 11.00 -1.08
C GLU A 71 -9.33 11.15 -2.27
N ASN A 72 -8.07 10.75 -2.13
CA ASN A 72 -7.00 11.16 -3.05
C ASN A 72 -6.19 10.00 -3.66
N TRP A 73 -6.56 8.74 -3.38
CA TRP A 73 -5.95 7.58 -4.02
C TRP A 73 -6.59 7.29 -5.38
N PRO A 74 -5.81 7.12 -6.47
CA PRO A 74 -6.37 6.71 -7.75
C PRO A 74 -7.09 5.36 -7.59
N PRO A 75 -8.31 5.21 -8.12
CA PRO A 75 -8.99 3.93 -8.10
C PRO A 75 -8.10 2.91 -8.80
N ARG A 76 -7.90 1.75 -8.14
CA ARG A 76 -7.23 0.62 -8.77
C ARG A 76 -7.98 0.36 -10.06
N LYS A 77 -7.32 0.57 -11.22
CA LYS A 77 -7.83 0.10 -12.50
C LYS A 77 -7.98 -1.41 -12.30
N SER A 78 -9.20 -1.88 -12.06
CA SER A 78 -9.47 -3.29 -12.12
C SER A 78 -8.91 -3.72 -13.46
N ARG A 79 -7.94 -4.65 -13.44
CA ARG A 79 -7.75 -5.49 -14.63
C ARG A 79 -9.12 -6.11 -14.79
N ALA A 80 -9.93 -5.54 -15.68
CA ALA A 80 -11.15 -6.17 -16.13
C ALA A 80 -10.70 -7.56 -16.51
N ALA A 81 -11.13 -8.56 -15.75
CA ALA A 81 -11.11 -9.93 -16.21
C ALA A 81 -11.69 -9.84 -17.62
N ALA A 82 -10.88 -10.20 -18.61
CA ALA A 82 -11.35 -10.30 -19.97
C ALA A 82 -12.49 -11.31 -19.92
N ALA A 83 -13.71 -10.80 -19.80
CA ALA A 83 -14.92 -11.54 -20.04
C ALA A 83 -14.81 -11.91 -21.51
N PHE A 84 -14.29 -13.10 -21.77
CA PHE A 84 -14.38 -13.75 -23.05
C PHE A 84 -15.87 -14.05 -23.27
N ARG A 85 -16.61 -13.02 -23.67
CA ARG A 85 -17.90 -13.16 -24.34
C ARG A 85 -17.57 -13.65 -25.74
N THR A 86 -17.73 -14.93 -25.95
CA THR A 86 -18.15 -15.45 -27.26
C THR A 86 -19.34 -16.35 -26.99
N GLY A 87 -20.52 -15.79 -27.22
CA GLY A 87 -21.65 -16.60 -27.63
C GLY A 87 -21.48 -16.96 -29.11
N CYS A 88 -21.73 -18.22 -29.42
CA CYS A 88 -22.65 -18.74 -30.44
C CYS A 88 -22.82 -20.23 -30.18
#